data_AF-A0A9D8RNF4-F1
#
_entry.id   AF-A0A9D8RNF4-F1
#
_cell.length_a   1.000
_cell.length_b   1.000
_cell.length_c   1.000
_cell.angle_alpha   90.00
_cell.angle_beta   90.00
_cell.angle_gamma   90.00
#
_symmetry.space_group_name_H-M   'P 1'
#
loop_
_entity.id
_entity.type
_entity.pdbx_description
1 polymer ?
#
loop_
_entity_poly.entity_id
_entity_poly.type
_entity_poly.pdbx_seq_one_letter_code
_entity_poly.pdbx_strand_id
1 'polypeptide(L)'
;MTQEELFKKLIAHCKEYGFIFPSSEIYDGLGAVYDYGQNGVELKNNIKRYWWDSMVKLNENIVGIDAAIFMHPRTWEASGHVAAFNDPLIDNKDSKKRYRADVLIEDWMAKQDEKIQKEVDKARKRFGDAFDEEQYRATSPRVAEIAAKRDAVHARFTQALNDNDLAELKQIILDCEVVCPISGTRNWTDVRQFNLMFSTQMGSTADGANTIYLRPETAQGIFVNYLNVQKTGRMKLPFGIAQIGKAFRNEIVAR
;
A
#
# COMPACT_ATOMS: atom_id res chain seq x y z
N MET A 1 7.44 -26.83 -0.90
CA MET A 1 6.30 -26.00 -0.46
C MET A 1 6.49 -24.64 -1.06
N THR A 2 5.56 -24.18 -1.90
CA THR A 2 5.61 -22.83 -2.49
C THR A 2 5.32 -21.78 -1.43
N GLN A 3 5.66 -20.52 -1.69
CA GLN A 3 5.33 -19.41 -0.78
C GLN A 3 3.82 -19.30 -0.55
N GLU A 4 3.02 -19.56 -1.59
CA GLU A 4 1.56 -19.57 -1.52
C GLU A 4 1.04 -20.69 -0.60
N GLU A 5 1.61 -21.89 -0.71
CA GLU A 5 1.25 -23.02 0.17
C GLU A 5 1.63 -22.76 1.63
N LEU A 6 2.79 -22.14 1.87
CA LEU A 6 3.20 -21.72 3.21
C LEU A 6 2.23 -20.69 3.78
N PHE A 7 1.84 -19.69 2.99
CA PHE A 7 0.94 -18.64 3.44
C PHE A 7 -0.45 -19.18 3.81
N LYS A 8 -0.99 -20.11 3.00
CA LYS A 8 -2.24 -20.81 3.31
C LYS A 8 -2.18 -21.56 4.65
N LYS A 9 -1.05 -22.24 4.92
CA LYS A 9 -0.84 -22.92 6.22
C LYS A 9 -0.76 -21.94 7.38
N LEU A 10 -0.08 -20.81 7.21
CA LEU A 10 0.01 -19.77 8.24
C LEU A 10 -1.36 -19.17 8.56
N ILE A 11 -2.17 -18.85 7.54
CA ILE A 11 -3.53 -18.34 7.73
C ILE A 11 -4.37 -19.36 8.52
N ALA A 12 -4.33 -20.63 8.11
CA ALA A 12 -5.05 -21.69 8.80
C ALA A 12 -4.62 -21.81 10.27
N HIS A 13 -3.32 -21.82 10.56
CA HIS A 13 -2.79 -21.86 11.92
C HIS A 13 -3.20 -20.64 12.75
N CYS A 14 -3.08 -19.43 12.20
CA CYS A 14 -3.49 -18.21 12.89
C CYS A 14 -4.97 -18.25 13.30
N LYS A 15 -5.84 -18.81 12.45
CA LYS A 15 -7.25 -18.99 12.77
C LYS A 15 -7.46 -20.12 13.78
N GLU A 16 -6.92 -21.30 13.53
CA GLU A 16 -7.11 -22.47 14.41
C GLU A 16 -6.66 -22.23 15.86
N TYR A 17 -5.56 -21.50 16.04
CA TYR A 17 -4.96 -21.24 17.35
C TYR A 17 -5.30 -19.87 17.93
N GLY A 18 -6.29 -19.15 17.38
CA GLY A 18 -6.80 -17.92 17.99
C GLY A 18 -5.84 -16.73 17.97
N PHE A 19 -5.10 -16.56 16.88
CA PHE A 19 -4.30 -15.36 16.62
C PHE A 19 -5.11 -14.28 15.89
N ILE A 20 -5.64 -14.57 14.71
CA ILE A 20 -6.32 -13.59 13.85
C ILE A 20 -7.52 -14.24 13.14
N PHE A 21 -8.64 -13.51 13.06
CA PHE A 21 -9.86 -13.92 12.38
C PHE A 21 -10.35 -12.83 11.41
N PRO A 22 -11.02 -13.17 10.30
CA PRO A 22 -11.82 -12.21 9.55
C PRO A 22 -12.84 -11.53 10.47
N SER A 23 -12.89 -10.20 10.45
CA SER A 23 -13.86 -9.48 11.27
C SER A 23 -15.27 -9.68 10.72
N SER A 24 -16.25 -9.84 11.62
CA SER A 24 -17.65 -10.13 11.26
C SER A 24 -17.82 -11.42 10.44
N GLU A 25 -17.00 -12.46 10.69
CA GLU A 25 -17.00 -13.71 9.91
C GLU A 25 -18.38 -14.36 9.76
N ILE A 26 -19.23 -14.33 10.79
CA ILE A 26 -20.59 -14.90 10.73
C ILE A 26 -21.55 -14.16 9.77
N TYR A 27 -21.13 -12.99 9.28
CA TYR A 27 -21.84 -12.14 8.33
C TYR A 27 -21.02 -11.97 7.04
N ASP A 28 -20.41 -13.07 6.56
CA ASP A 28 -19.54 -13.13 5.37
C ASP A 28 -18.21 -12.36 5.47
N GLY A 29 -17.94 -11.74 6.62
CA GLY A 29 -16.75 -10.98 6.88
C GLY A 29 -16.75 -9.59 6.25
N LEU A 30 -15.89 -8.72 6.75
CA LEU A 30 -15.59 -7.42 6.14
C LEU A 30 -14.20 -7.45 5.52
N GLY A 31 -14.12 -7.26 4.20
CA GLY A 31 -12.86 -7.31 3.46
C GLY A 31 -11.79 -6.42 4.07
N ALA A 32 -10.56 -6.93 4.17
CA ALA A 32 -9.39 -6.25 4.76
C ALA A 32 -9.48 -5.92 6.26
N VAL A 33 -10.54 -6.35 6.97
CA VAL A 33 -10.72 -6.07 8.39
C VAL A 33 -10.64 -7.38 9.19
N TYR A 34 -9.84 -7.36 10.26
CA TYR A 34 -9.53 -8.55 11.05
C TYR A 34 -9.56 -8.27 12.55
N ASP A 35 -9.97 -9.28 13.30
CA ASP A 35 -9.98 -9.29 14.75
C ASP A 35 -8.83 -10.13 15.31
N TYR A 36 -8.24 -9.69 16.42
CA TYR A 36 -7.21 -10.44 17.13
C TYR A 36 -7.87 -11.37 18.16
N GLY A 37 -7.59 -12.67 18.08
CA GLY A 37 -8.04 -13.66 19.06
C GLY A 37 -7.21 -13.62 20.36
N GLN A 38 -7.48 -14.55 21.27
CA GLN A 38 -6.87 -14.60 22.60
C GLN A 38 -5.34 -14.68 22.58
N ASN A 39 -4.74 -15.44 21.65
CA ASN A 39 -3.29 -15.52 21.54
C ASN A 39 -2.72 -14.33 20.76
N GLY A 40 -3.49 -13.84 19.77
CA GLY A 40 -3.08 -12.71 18.95
C GLY A 40 -3.02 -11.39 19.72
N VAL A 41 -3.96 -11.15 20.63
CA VAL A 41 -3.97 -9.94 21.46
C VAL A 41 -2.77 -9.91 22.41
N GLU A 42 -2.42 -11.04 23.02
CA GLU A 42 -1.24 -11.17 23.88
C GLU A 42 0.06 -10.95 23.10
N LEU A 43 0.21 -11.60 21.94
CA LEU A 43 1.37 -11.41 21.07
C LEU A 43 1.51 -9.94 20.66
N LYS A 44 0.42 -9.32 20.20
CA LYS A 44 0.39 -7.91 19.80
C LYS A 44 0.76 -6.97 20.94
N ASN A 45 0.23 -7.22 22.15
CA ASN A 45 0.54 -6.40 23.32
C ASN A 45 2.02 -6.55 23.71
N ASN A 46 2.57 -7.76 23.64
CA ASN A 46 4.00 -8.01 23.87
C ASN A 46 4.89 -7.24 22.88
N ILE A 47 4.56 -7.29 21.59
CA ILE A 47 5.30 -6.55 20.55
C ILE A 47 5.21 -5.03 20.80
N LYS A 48 4.01 -4.51 21.10
CA LYS A 48 3.81 -3.08 21.38
C LYS A 48 4.62 -2.63 22.60
N ARG A 49 4.61 -3.41 23.68
CA ARG A 49 5.37 -3.11 24.89
C ARG A 49 6.86 -3.12 24.62
N TYR A 50 7.36 -4.16 23.95
CA TYR A 50 8.77 -4.23 23.57
C TYR A 50 9.21 -3.03 22.73
N TRP A 51 8.41 -2.66 21.73
CA TRP A 51 8.68 -1.50 20.89
C TRP A 51 8.66 -0.19 21.68
N TRP A 52 7.68 -0.01 22.58
CA TRP A 52 7.59 1.19 23.40
C TRP A 52 8.75 1.31 24.37
N ASP A 53 9.13 0.20 25.01
CA ASP A 53 10.27 0.15 25.92
C ASP A 53 11.56 0.48 25.16
N SER A 54 11.78 -0.12 23.99
CA SER A 54 12.98 0.12 23.19
C SER A 54 13.07 1.52 22.58
N MET A 55 11.95 2.09 22.12
CA MET A 55 11.93 3.40 21.48
C MET A 55 11.83 4.56 22.48
N VAL A 56 11.00 4.42 23.52
CA VAL A 56 10.69 5.53 24.43
C VAL A 56 11.44 5.41 25.75
N LYS A 57 11.51 4.21 26.36
CA LYS A 57 12.13 4.07 27.69
C LYS A 57 13.65 3.97 27.66
N LEU A 58 14.22 3.39 26.59
CA LEU A 58 15.67 3.25 26.44
C LEU A 58 16.34 4.47 25.78
N ASN A 59 15.57 5.46 25.31
CA ASN A 59 16.10 6.69 24.71
C ASN A 59 15.75 7.90 25.57
N GLU A 60 16.76 8.62 26.06
CA GLU A 60 16.58 9.76 26.96
C GLU A 60 15.87 10.96 26.29
N ASN A 61 15.89 11.04 24.96
CA ASN A 61 15.36 12.15 24.18
C ASN A 61 14.11 11.80 23.37
N ILE A 62 13.42 10.68 23.64
CA ILE A 62 12.17 10.32 22.97
C ILE A 62 11.03 10.29 23.99
N VAL A 63 9.96 11.03 23.71
CA VAL A 63 8.77 11.10 24.58
C VAL A 63 7.53 10.57 23.89
N GLY A 64 6.57 10.05 24.66
CA GLY A 64 5.34 9.47 24.14
C GLY A 64 4.16 10.45 24.15
N ILE A 65 3.27 10.35 23.15
CA ILE A 65 1.94 10.94 23.16
C ILE A 65 0.88 9.94 22.68
N ASP A 66 -0.39 10.23 22.96
CA ASP A 66 -1.54 9.56 22.36
C ASP A 66 -2.55 10.60 21.88
N ALA A 67 -2.46 10.95 20.60
CA ALA A 67 -3.39 11.90 19.97
C ALA A 67 -4.71 11.22 19.58
N ALA A 68 -5.79 12.01 19.53
CA ALA A 68 -7.09 11.57 19.06
C ALA A 68 -7.06 11.06 17.60
N ILE A 69 -8.04 10.22 17.23
CA ILE A 69 -8.23 9.76 15.85
C ILE A 69 -8.82 10.87 14.99
N PHE A 70 -9.84 11.57 15.51
CA PHE A 70 -10.44 12.70 14.84
C PHE A 70 -9.62 13.96 15.07
N MET A 71 -9.33 14.64 13.97
CA MET A 71 -8.61 15.92 13.95
C MET A 71 -9.38 16.90 13.07
N HIS A 72 -9.18 18.19 13.29
CA HIS A 72 -9.79 19.23 12.47
C HIS A 72 -9.44 19.02 10.98
N PRO A 73 -10.40 19.16 10.03
CA PRO A 73 -10.17 18.86 8.61
C PRO A 73 -8.98 19.59 7.98
N ARG A 74 -8.79 20.87 8.35
CA ARG A 74 -7.62 21.66 7.94
C ARG A 74 -6.26 21.01 8.20
N THR A 75 -6.14 20.11 9.18
CA THR A 75 -4.91 19.34 9.41
C THR A 75 -4.57 18.47 8.19
N TRP A 76 -5.59 17.86 7.58
CA TRP A 76 -5.43 16.97 6.42
C TRP A 76 -5.28 17.77 5.12
N GLU A 77 -5.85 18.96 5.04
CA GLU A 77 -5.62 19.90 3.94
C GLU A 77 -4.18 20.42 3.97
N ALA A 78 -3.73 20.90 5.13
CA ALA A 78 -2.39 21.47 5.31
C ALA A 78 -1.28 20.44 5.11
N SER A 79 -1.52 19.18 5.47
CA SER A 79 -0.59 18.08 5.21
C SER A 79 -0.67 17.52 3.78
N GLY A 80 -1.60 18.01 2.95
CA GLY A 80 -1.79 17.57 1.57
C GLY A 80 -2.58 16.27 1.40
N HIS A 81 -3.01 15.61 2.49
CA HIS A 81 -3.74 14.34 2.41
C HIS A 81 -5.07 14.45 1.66
N VAL A 82 -5.79 15.57 1.78
CA VAL A 82 -7.06 15.75 1.05
C VAL A 82 -6.82 15.78 -0.47
N ALA A 83 -5.71 16.36 -0.93
CA ALA A 83 -5.43 16.57 -2.35
C ALA A 83 -4.58 15.47 -2.99
N ALA A 84 -3.65 14.86 -2.25
CA ALA A 84 -2.62 13.96 -2.79
C ALA A 84 -2.73 12.52 -2.29
N PHE A 85 -3.56 12.23 -1.28
CA PHE A 85 -3.71 10.88 -0.74
C PHE A 85 -4.75 10.07 -1.53
N ASN A 86 -4.50 9.94 -2.83
CA ASN A 86 -5.40 9.31 -3.79
C ASN A 86 -4.68 8.19 -4.57
N ASP A 87 -5.40 7.11 -4.82
CA ASP A 87 -4.96 6.06 -5.75
C ASP A 87 -5.60 6.25 -7.14
N PRO A 88 -4.87 6.00 -8.24
CA PRO A 88 -5.43 6.00 -9.59
C PRO A 88 -6.25 4.72 -9.81
N LEU A 89 -7.55 4.88 -9.99
CA LEU A 89 -8.51 3.79 -10.12
C LEU A 89 -8.99 3.58 -11.54
N ILE A 90 -9.14 2.31 -11.92
CA ILE A 90 -9.75 1.89 -13.18
C ILE A 90 -10.69 0.71 -12.95
N ASP A 91 -11.85 0.69 -13.61
CA ASP A 91 -12.82 -0.39 -13.51
C ASP A 91 -12.90 -1.14 -14.85
N ASN A 92 -13.09 -2.46 -14.81
CA ASN A 92 -13.43 -3.24 -16.01
C ASN A 92 -14.96 -3.31 -16.16
N LYS A 93 -15.50 -2.91 -17.30
CA LYS A 93 -16.95 -2.84 -17.52
C LYS A 93 -17.62 -4.22 -17.56
N ASP A 94 -16.88 -5.27 -17.92
CA ASP A 94 -17.43 -6.61 -18.07
C ASP A 94 -17.41 -7.37 -16.73
N SER A 95 -16.29 -7.34 -16.00
CA SER A 95 -16.17 -7.99 -14.68
C SER A 95 -16.77 -7.16 -13.53
N LYS A 96 -17.00 -5.86 -13.76
CA LYS A 96 -17.40 -4.87 -12.74
C LYS A 96 -16.43 -4.78 -11.56
N LYS A 97 -15.20 -5.27 -11.74
CA LYS A 97 -14.15 -5.18 -10.73
C LYS A 97 -13.34 -3.91 -10.90
N ARG A 98 -12.87 -3.45 -9.76
CA ARG A 98 -12.05 -2.26 -9.61
C ARG A 98 -10.60 -2.66 -9.39
N TYR A 99 -9.71 -1.93 -10.03
CA TYR A 99 -8.28 -2.15 -9.98
C TYR A 99 -7.57 -0.82 -9.79
N ARG A 100 -6.38 -0.91 -9.22
CA ARG A 100 -5.39 0.16 -9.19
C ARG A 100 -4.66 0.21 -10.51
N ALA A 101 -4.71 1.35 -11.20
CA ALA A 101 -4.17 1.52 -12.55
C ALA A 101 -2.64 1.40 -12.56
N ASP A 102 -1.98 1.97 -11.55
CA ASP A 102 -0.54 1.84 -11.31
C ASP A 102 -0.13 0.37 -11.10
N VAL A 103 -0.86 -0.35 -10.24
CA VAL A 103 -0.60 -1.77 -9.96
C VAL A 103 -0.74 -2.64 -11.22
N LEU A 104 -1.71 -2.35 -12.10
CA LEU A 104 -1.86 -3.07 -13.36
C LEU A 104 -0.63 -2.89 -14.28
N ILE A 105 -0.03 -1.71 -14.28
CA ILE A 105 1.18 -1.40 -15.05
C ILE A 105 2.39 -2.07 -14.40
N GLU A 106 2.53 -2.00 -13.08
CA GLU A 106 3.59 -2.68 -12.31
C GLU A 106 3.56 -4.20 -12.51
N ASP A 107 2.39 -4.84 -12.39
CA ASP A 107 2.23 -6.27 -12.62
C ASP A 107 2.57 -6.64 -14.08
N TRP A 108 2.31 -5.76 -15.04
CA TRP A 108 2.72 -5.96 -16.43
C TRP A 108 4.25 -5.87 -16.60
N MET A 109 4.90 -4.92 -15.93
CA MET A 109 6.37 -4.78 -15.95
C MET A 109 7.03 -6.00 -15.32
N ALA A 110 6.54 -6.45 -14.16
CA ALA A 110 7.03 -7.67 -13.49
C ALA A 110 6.92 -8.91 -14.40
N LYS A 111 5.84 -9.02 -15.19
CA LYS A 111 5.70 -10.10 -16.20
C LYS A 111 6.73 -10.00 -17.33
N GLN A 112 7.20 -8.80 -17.69
CA GLN A 112 8.29 -8.66 -18.67
C GLN A 112 9.62 -9.10 -18.05
N ASP A 113 9.87 -8.72 -16.80
CA ASP A 113 11.07 -9.12 -16.05
C ASP A 113 11.12 -10.65 -15.89
N GLU A 114 9.98 -11.31 -15.60
CA GLU A 114 9.89 -12.77 -15.60
C GLU A 114 10.17 -13.42 -16.96
N LYS A 115 9.73 -12.80 -18.07
CA LYS A 115 10.03 -13.32 -19.42
C LYS A 115 11.52 -13.23 -19.72
N ILE A 116 12.15 -12.11 -19.35
CA ILE A 116 13.60 -11.93 -19.46
C ILE A 116 14.29 -13.03 -18.66
N GLN A 117 13.89 -13.24 -17.40
CA GLN A 117 14.50 -14.26 -16.56
C GLN A 117 14.34 -15.67 -17.15
N LYS A 118 13.17 -16.01 -17.68
CA LYS A 118 12.94 -17.30 -18.35
C LYS A 118 13.82 -17.49 -19.58
N GLU A 119 14.09 -16.44 -20.36
CA GLU A 119 15.01 -16.53 -21.51
C GLU A 119 16.47 -16.67 -21.06
N VAL A 120 16.86 -15.99 -19.98
CA VAL A 120 18.18 -16.14 -19.33
C VAL A 120 18.36 -17.57 -18.79
N ASP A 121 17.36 -18.12 -18.11
CA ASP A 121 17.42 -19.48 -17.55
C ASP A 121 17.51 -20.55 -18.66
N LYS A 122 16.80 -20.36 -19.78
CA LYS A 122 16.93 -21.24 -20.95
C LYS A 122 18.32 -21.16 -21.57
N ALA A 123 18.88 -19.96 -21.68
CA ALA A 123 20.22 -19.76 -22.20
C ALA A 123 21.27 -20.38 -21.28
N ARG A 124 21.15 -20.20 -19.97
CA ARG A 124 22.00 -20.85 -18.97
C ARG A 124 22.00 -22.37 -19.12
N LYS A 125 20.83 -22.99 -19.32
CA LYS A 125 20.72 -24.43 -19.60
C LYS A 125 21.34 -24.84 -20.94
N ARG A 126 21.31 -23.97 -21.95
CA ARG A 126 21.84 -24.24 -23.30
C ARG A 126 23.36 -24.12 -23.38
N PHE A 127 23.93 -23.12 -22.71
CA PHE A 127 25.36 -22.79 -22.79
C PHE A 127 26.18 -23.35 -21.61
N GLY A 128 25.54 -23.84 -20.55
CA GLY A 128 26.19 -24.54 -19.44
C GLY A 128 27.29 -23.70 -18.80
N ASP A 129 28.48 -24.27 -18.67
CA ASP A 129 29.64 -23.64 -18.01
C ASP A 129 30.20 -22.43 -18.78
N ALA A 130 29.86 -22.27 -20.07
CA ALA A 130 30.25 -21.13 -20.89
C ALA A 130 29.21 -19.98 -20.87
N PHE A 131 28.19 -20.06 -20.03
CA PHE A 131 27.15 -19.05 -19.94
C PHE A 131 27.59 -17.83 -19.12
N ASP A 132 27.71 -16.69 -19.78
CA ASP A 132 27.81 -15.38 -19.14
C ASP A 132 26.46 -14.66 -19.19
N GLU A 133 25.89 -14.40 -18.02
CA GLU A 133 24.57 -13.77 -17.90
C GLU A 133 24.58 -12.29 -18.33
N GLU A 134 25.61 -11.54 -17.97
CA GLU A 134 25.72 -10.11 -18.30
C GLU A 134 25.88 -9.96 -19.81
N GLN A 135 26.76 -10.77 -20.41
CA GLN A 135 26.95 -10.77 -21.85
C GLN A 135 25.67 -11.18 -22.59
N TYR A 136 24.95 -12.19 -22.11
CA TYR A 136 23.70 -12.64 -22.75
C TYR A 136 22.59 -11.60 -22.67
N ARG A 137 22.43 -10.93 -21.52
CA ARG A 137 21.45 -9.84 -21.37
C ARG A 137 21.77 -8.65 -22.28
N ALA A 138 23.05 -8.35 -22.48
CA ALA A 138 23.50 -7.27 -23.36
C ALA A 138 23.39 -7.60 -24.87
N THR A 139 23.58 -8.87 -25.25
CA THR A 139 23.73 -9.24 -26.66
C THR A 139 22.49 -9.92 -27.27
N SER A 140 21.60 -10.50 -26.45
CA SER A 140 20.42 -11.20 -26.95
C SER A 140 19.39 -10.22 -27.51
N PRO A 141 19.07 -10.27 -28.82
CA PRO A 141 18.11 -9.35 -29.42
C PRO A 141 16.73 -9.42 -28.77
N ARG A 142 16.32 -10.62 -28.33
CA ARG A 142 15.04 -10.88 -27.69
C ARG A 142 14.96 -10.31 -26.27
N VAL A 143 16.04 -10.41 -25.49
CA VAL A 143 16.11 -9.81 -24.15
C VAL A 143 16.15 -8.29 -24.27
N ALA A 144 16.96 -7.77 -25.19
CA ALA A 144 17.07 -6.34 -25.46
C ALA A 144 15.73 -5.71 -25.88
N GLU A 145 14.96 -6.37 -26.76
CA GLU A 145 13.65 -5.88 -27.19
C GLU A 145 12.63 -5.83 -26.02
N ILE A 146 12.57 -6.88 -25.20
CA ILE A 146 11.66 -6.95 -24.04
C ILE A 146 12.06 -5.89 -22.99
N ALA A 147 13.36 -5.77 -22.70
CA ALA A 147 13.89 -4.78 -21.77
C ALA A 147 13.62 -3.35 -22.25
N ALA A 148 13.88 -3.05 -23.53
CA ALA A 148 13.63 -1.74 -24.10
C ALA A 148 12.14 -1.36 -24.02
N LYS A 149 11.22 -2.29 -24.32
CA LYS A 149 9.78 -2.05 -24.18
C LYS A 149 9.39 -1.80 -22.72
N ARG A 150 9.93 -2.59 -21.79
CA ARG A 150 9.69 -2.46 -20.35
C ARG A 150 10.20 -1.12 -19.83
N ASP A 151 11.41 -0.71 -20.21
CA ASP A 151 12.03 0.53 -19.74
C ASP A 151 11.34 1.77 -20.34
N ALA A 152 10.90 1.71 -21.59
CA ALA A 152 10.09 2.76 -22.20
C ALA A 152 8.75 2.95 -21.45
N VAL A 153 8.09 1.85 -21.07
CA VAL A 153 6.86 1.90 -20.26
C VAL A 153 7.15 2.44 -18.86
N HIS A 154 8.23 2.01 -18.22
CA HIS A 154 8.64 2.52 -16.90
C HIS A 154 8.90 4.03 -16.92
N ALA A 155 9.55 4.55 -17.97
CA ALA A 155 9.80 5.98 -18.13
C ALA A 155 8.49 6.77 -18.29
N ARG A 156 7.59 6.32 -19.18
CA ARG A 156 6.24 6.93 -19.36
C ARG A 156 5.43 6.89 -18.07
N PHE A 157 5.44 5.76 -17.38
CA PHE A 157 4.71 5.55 -16.13
C PHE A 157 5.22 6.48 -15.01
N THR A 158 6.54 6.58 -14.84
CA THR A 158 7.16 7.46 -13.84
C THR A 158 6.80 8.93 -14.12
N GLN A 159 6.86 9.35 -15.38
CA GLN A 159 6.48 10.70 -15.78
C GLN A 159 4.99 10.97 -15.52
N ALA A 160 4.11 10.06 -15.94
CA ALA A 160 2.67 10.19 -15.74
C ALA A 160 2.28 10.28 -14.26
N LEU A 161 2.95 9.55 -13.37
CA LEU A 161 2.72 9.65 -11.93
C LEU A 161 3.17 10.99 -11.34
N ASN A 162 4.34 11.48 -11.76
CA ASN A 162 4.85 12.78 -11.28
C ASN A 162 3.98 13.95 -11.74
N ASP A 163 3.48 13.88 -12.98
CA ASP A 163 2.62 14.91 -13.58
C ASP A 163 1.13 14.70 -13.21
N ASN A 164 0.80 13.61 -12.50
CA ASN A 164 -0.56 13.18 -12.17
C ASN A 164 -1.47 13.08 -13.42
N ASP A 165 -0.91 12.62 -14.54
CA ASP A 165 -1.60 12.42 -15.81
C ASP A 165 -2.33 11.07 -15.86
N LEU A 166 -3.59 11.08 -15.43
CA LEU A 166 -4.44 9.89 -15.41
C LEU A 166 -4.79 9.36 -16.81
N ALA A 167 -4.81 10.24 -17.82
CA ALA A 167 -5.11 9.84 -19.19
C ALA A 167 -3.95 9.02 -19.76
N GLU A 168 -2.72 9.44 -19.49
CA GLU A 168 -1.52 8.70 -19.86
C GLU A 168 -1.43 7.34 -19.16
N LEU A 169 -1.79 7.24 -17.87
CA LEU A 169 -1.88 5.95 -17.17
C LEU A 169 -2.84 4.99 -17.88
N LYS A 170 -4.01 5.47 -18.33
CA LYS A 170 -4.93 4.66 -19.12
C LYS A 170 -4.32 4.25 -20.46
N GLN A 171 -3.66 5.18 -21.14
CA GLN A 171 -3.07 4.92 -22.44
C GLN A 171 -1.97 3.85 -22.34
N ILE A 172 -1.13 3.88 -21.30
CA ILE A 172 -0.13 2.84 -21.03
C ILE A 172 -0.79 1.47 -20.87
N ILE A 173 -1.90 1.37 -20.12
CA ILE A 173 -2.65 0.12 -19.92
C ILE A 173 -3.16 -0.43 -21.27
N LEU A 174 -3.66 0.44 -22.14
CA LEU A 174 -4.16 0.07 -23.46
C LEU A 174 -3.02 -0.36 -24.41
N ASP A 175 -1.94 0.41 -24.47
CA ASP A 175 -0.75 0.15 -25.30
C ASP A 175 -0.04 -1.15 -24.90
N CYS A 176 -0.01 -1.43 -23.59
CA CYS A 176 0.53 -2.67 -23.02
C CYS A 176 -0.42 -3.85 -23.15
N GLU A 177 -1.63 -3.62 -23.67
CA GLU A 177 -2.69 -4.60 -23.86
C GLU A 177 -3.07 -5.36 -22.58
N VAL A 178 -3.05 -4.67 -21.44
CA VAL A 178 -3.31 -5.29 -20.14
C VAL A 178 -4.74 -5.81 -20.08
N VAL A 179 -4.87 -7.11 -19.82
CA VAL A 179 -6.16 -7.81 -19.70
C VAL A 179 -6.61 -7.88 -18.25
N CYS A 180 -7.92 -7.79 -18.04
CA CYS A 180 -8.54 -8.03 -16.75
C CYS A 180 -8.26 -9.48 -16.29
N PRO A 181 -7.71 -9.70 -15.08
CA PRO A 181 -7.41 -11.05 -14.59
C PRO A 181 -8.63 -11.97 -14.46
N ILE A 182 -9.84 -11.39 -14.35
CA ILE A 182 -11.08 -12.15 -14.12
C ILE A 182 -11.82 -12.39 -15.43
N SER A 183 -12.08 -11.35 -16.23
CA SER A 183 -12.86 -11.48 -17.47
C SER A 183 -12.00 -11.76 -18.70
N GLY A 184 -10.68 -11.54 -18.64
CA GLY A 184 -9.79 -11.59 -19.80
C GLY A 184 -10.01 -10.45 -20.81
N THR A 185 -10.96 -9.55 -20.57
CA THR A 185 -11.29 -8.45 -21.47
C THR A 185 -10.45 -7.21 -21.18
N ARG A 186 -10.38 -6.32 -22.18
CA ARG A 186 -9.65 -5.03 -22.11
C ARG A 186 -10.61 -3.83 -22.04
N ASN A 187 -11.86 -4.07 -21.63
CA ASN A 187 -12.91 -3.07 -21.59
C ASN A 187 -12.82 -2.21 -20.32
N TRP A 188 -11.85 -1.29 -20.32
CA TRP A 188 -11.52 -0.44 -19.19
C TRP A 188 -12.29 0.89 -19.22
N THR A 189 -12.63 1.42 -18.03
CA THR A 189 -13.12 2.79 -17.87
C THR A 189 -11.98 3.81 -17.94
N ASP A 190 -12.30 5.10 -17.81
CA ASP A 190 -11.30 6.12 -17.54
C ASP A 190 -10.71 5.96 -16.14
N VAL A 191 -9.45 6.39 -15.99
CA VAL A 191 -8.76 6.40 -14.71
C VAL A 191 -9.25 7.61 -13.90
N ARG A 192 -9.58 7.40 -12.64
CA ARG A 192 -10.05 8.45 -11.72
C ARG A 192 -9.28 8.40 -10.40
N GLN A 193 -9.15 9.53 -9.74
CA GLN A 193 -8.59 9.55 -8.38
C GLN A 193 -9.61 9.03 -7.36
N PHE A 194 -9.11 8.27 -6.39
CA PHE A 194 -9.89 7.82 -5.25
C PHE A 194 -9.18 8.13 -3.95
N ASN A 195 -9.82 8.95 -3.12
CA ASN A 195 -9.26 9.32 -1.83
C ASN A 195 -9.30 8.14 -0.86
N LEU A 196 -8.15 7.82 -0.29
CA LEU A 196 -7.97 6.69 0.62
C LEU A 196 -8.35 7.02 2.07
N MET A 197 -8.73 8.25 2.40
CA MET A 197 -9.21 8.61 3.73
C MET A 197 -10.69 8.23 3.88
N PHE A 198 -11.02 7.61 5.01
CA PHE A 198 -12.41 7.48 5.43
C PHE A 198 -12.92 8.83 5.93
N SER A 199 -14.00 9.31 5.32
CA SER A 199 -14.73 10.49 5.79
C SER A 199 -15.97 10.08 6.57
N THR A 200 -16.34 10.92 7.53
CA THR A 200 -17.61 10.86 8.24
C THR A 200 -18.11 12.29 8.49
N GLN A 201 -19.33 12.43 8.97
CA GLN A 201 -19.96 13.72 9.25
C GLN A 201 -20.06 13.93 10.76
N MET A 202 -19.71 15.13 11.23
CA MET A 202 -19.83 15.53 12.63
C MET A 202 -20.80 16.68 12.76
N GLY A 203 -21.94 16.44 13.39
CA GLY A 203 -22.98 17.43 13.63
C GLY A 203 -24.29 16.78 14.07
N SER A 204 -25.15 17.53 14.77
CA SER A 204 -26.45 17.05 15.23
C SER A 204 -27.52 17.01 14.14
N THR A 205 -27.32 17.73 13.03
CA THR A 205 -28.24 17.83 11.89
C THR A 205 -27.46 17.69 10.58
N ALA A 206 -28.05 16.98 9.61
CA ALA A 206 -27.41 16.72 8.31
C ALA A 206 -27.03 18.00 7.55
N ASP A 207 -27.85 19.06 7.67
CA ASP A 207 -27.67 20.33 6.92
C ASP A 207 -26.58 21.26 7.50
N GLY A 208 -25.85 20.83 8.53
CA GLY A 208 -24.75 21.61 9.13
C GLY A 208 -23.58 20.75 9.61
N ALA A 209 -23.50 19.49 9.16
CA ALA A 209 -22.46 18.58 9.61
C ALA A 209 -21.13 18.86 8.90
N ASN A 210 -20.06 19.02 9.68
CA ASN A 210 -18.71 19.18 9.14
C ASN A 210 -18.17 17.80 8.73
N THR A 211 -17.62 17.69 7.51
CA THR A 211 -16.87 16.51 7.10
C THR A 211 -15.61 16.40 7.93
N ILE A 212 -15.42 15.26 8.60
CA ILE A 212 -14.22 14.92 9.36
C ILE A 212 -13.67 13.58 8.87
N TYR A 213 -12.41 13.28 9.15
CA TYR A 213 -11.73 12.10 8.62
C TYR A 213 -11.21 11.22 9.75
N LEU A 214 -11.23 9.91 9.53
CA LEU A 214 -10.40 8.99 10.31
C LEU A 214 -8.96 9.13 9.84
N ARG A 215 -8.02 9.33 10.77
CA ARG A 215 -6.61 9.55 10.42
C ARG A 215 -6.01 8.42 9.58
N PRO A 216 -5.34 8.71 8.44
CA PRO A 216 -4.63 7.71 7.63
C PRO A 216 -3.25 7.35 8.18
N GLU A 217 -2.75 8.10 9.17
CA GLU A 217 -1.46 7.91 9.85
C GLU A 217 -1.49 8.52 11.26
N THR A 218 -0.45 8.26 12.08
CA THR A 218 -0.32 8.83 13.43
C THR A 218 0.50 10.12 13.50
N ALA A 219 1.30 10.43 12.47
CA ALA A 219 2.29 11.50 12.51
C ALA A 219 1.69 12.91 12.68
N GLN A 220 0.54 13.19 12.06
CA GLN A 220 -0.09 14.51 12.18
C GLN A 220 -0.42 14.88 13.65
N GLY A 221 -0.80 13.89 14.46
CA GLY A 221 -1.03 14.08 15.90
C GLY A 221 0.21 14.57 16.66
N ILE A 222 1.39 14.14 16.22
CA ILE A 222 2.69 14.57 16.74
C ILE A 222 2.99 16.00 16.30
N PHE A 223 2.83 16.32 15.01
CA PHE A 223 3.15 17.64 14.48
C PHE A 223 2.32 18.74 15.11
N VAL A 224 1.00 18.52 15.26
CA VAL A 224 0.12 19.53 15.88
C VAL A 224 0.42 19.76 17.36
N ASN A 225 1.00 18.76 18.04
CA ASN A 225 1.35 18.83 19.46
C ASN A 225 2.83 19.13 19.71
N TYR A 226 3.64 19.36 18.67
CA TYR A 226 5.09 19.55 18.81
C TYR A 226 5.44 20.59 19.88
N LEU A 227 4.83 21.79 19.80
CA LEU A 227 5.08 22.86 20.77
C LEU A 227 4.56 22.54 22.17
N ASN A 228 3.45 21.82 22.29
CA ASN A 228 2.91 21.41 23.59
C ASN A 228 3.91 20.48 24.28
N VAL A 229 4.39 19.46 23.57
CA VAL A 229 5.35 18.48 24.09
C VAL A 229 6.71 19.11 24.38
N GLN A 230 7.24 19.92 23.45
CA GLN A 230 8.53 20.58 23.63
C GLN A 230 8.54 21.46 24.89
N LYS A 231 7.48 22.26 25.09
CA LYS A 231 7.39 23.22 26.20
C LYS A 231 7.17 22.53 27.54
N THR A 232 6.24 21.58 27.63
CA THR A 232 5.92 20.90 28.90
C THR A 232 7.01 19.91 29.30
N GLY A 233 7.60 19.20 28.33
CA GLY A 233 8.73 18.29 28.54
C GLY A 233 10.09 18.99 28.66
N ARG A 234 10.16 20.30 28.38
CA ARG A 234 11.41 21.10 28.34
C ARG A 234 12.48 20.46 27.44
N MET A 235 12.04 19.85 26.34
CA MET A 235 12.91 19.09 25.45
C MET A 235 13.86 20.00 24.68
N LYS A 236 15.13 19.61 24.60
CA LYS A 236 16.13 20.27 23.74
C LYS A 236 16.27 19.48 22.45
N LEU A 237 16.54 20.18 21.35
CA LEU A 237 16.83 19.52 20.09
C LEU A 237 18.22 18.85 20.12
N PRO A 238 18.39 17.66 19.53
CA PRO A 238 17.34 16.84 18.91
C PRO A 238 16.55 16.00 19.94
N PHE A 239 15.23 15.94 19.77
CA PHE A 239 14.35 15.02 20.51
C PHE A 239 13.29 14.42 19.58
N GLY A 240 12.76 13.26 19.94
CA GLY A 240 11.71 12.56 19.22
C GLY A 240 10.40 12.52 19.99
N ILE A 241 9.30 12.32 19.26
CA ILE A 241 7.98 12.07 19.83
C ILE A 241 7.45 10.79 19.18
N ALA A 242 7.02 9.82 20.00
CA ALA A 242 6.50 8.54 19.59
C ALA A 242 5.00 8.42 19.90
N GLN A 243 4.28 7.67 19.08
CA GLN A 243 2.86 7.36 19.29
C GLN A 243 2.55 5.96 18.78
N ILE A 244 1.78 5.19 19.56
CA ILE A 244 1.15 3.94 19.11
C ILE A 244 -0.34 4.21 18.97
N GLY A 245 -0.93 3.93 17.81
CA GLY A 245 -2.35 4.14 17.61
C GLY A 245 -2.90 3.46 16.37
N LYS A 246 -4.22 3.47 16.22
CA LYS A 246 -4.91 3.03 15.01
C LYS A 246 -4.83 4.09 13.92
N ALA A 247 -4.75 3.66 12.67
CA ALA A 247 -4.89 4.47 11.47
C ALA A 247 -5.78 3.70 10.47
N PHE A 248 -6.45 4.43 9.58
CA PHE A 248 -7.47 3.86 8.69
C PHE A 248 -7.19 4.29 7.26
N ARG A 249 -7.13 3.30 6.36
CA ARG A 249 -6.97 3.51 4.92
C ARG A 249 -8.06 2.74 4.19
N ASN A 250 -8.74 3.42 3.29
CA ASN A 250 -9.81 2.86 2.46
C ASN A 250 -9.20 2.11 1.27
N GLU A 251 -8.47 1.04 1.59
CA GLU A 251 -7.78 0.20 0.62
C GLU A 251 -8.78 -0.53 -0.25
N ILE A 252 -8.53 -0.53 -1.56
CA ILE A 252 -9.50 -0.99 -2.56
C ILE A 252 -9.32 -2.47 -2.86
N VAL A 253 -8.07 -2.95 -2.77
CA VAL A 253 -7.70 -4.35 -2.96
C VAL A 253 -6.77 -4.73 -1.82
N ALA A 254 -7.33 -5.31 -0.76
CA ALA A 254 -6.51 -6.05 0.19
C ALA A 254 -6.08 -7.35 -0.49
N ARG A 255 -4.78 -7.43 -0.81
CA ARG A 255 -4.14 -8.65 -1.32
C ARG A 255 -4.02 -9.69 -0.21
#